data_AF-A0A2N2Y4S7-F1
#
_entry.id   AF-A0A2N2Y4S7-F1
#
_cell.length_a   1.000
_cell.length_b   1.000
_cell.length_c   1.000
_cell.angle_alpha   90.00
_cell.angle_beta   90.00
_cell.angle_gamma   90.00
#
_symmetry.space_group_name_H-M   'P 1'
#
loop_
_entity.id
_entity.type
_entity.pdbx_description
1 polymer ?
#
loop_
_entity_poly.entity_id
_entity_poly.type
_entity_poly.pdbx_seq_one_letter_code
_entity_poly.pdbx_strand_id
1 'polypeptide(L)'
;MYNIREHIHVHAPFYLLKASHLPFFIRERIQPEISFGATELDSFGKEDFRRVGEAFLEAGIPVTLHAPFMDLRPGAVDPRIREASLDRLRQLFDLAPLFRPRSIVCHPSFDSRYYVSSERQWLENSVAAWKGFLPAAEELDLMIALENV
;
A
#
# COMPACT_ATOMS: atom_id res chain seq x y z
N MET A 1 3.52 12.94 29.47
CA MET A 1 2.12 12.70 29.08
C MET A 1 2.16 11.77 27.86
N TYR A 2 1.48 10.62 27.89
CA TYR A 2 1.55 9.64 26.81
C TYR A 2 0.82 10.17 25.56
N ASN A 3 1.55 10.42 24.47
CA ASN A 3 0.95 10.91 23.23
C ASN A 3 0.68 9.72 22.29
N ILE A 4 -0.52 9.16 22.37
CA ILE A 4 -0.92 8.00 21.54
C ILE A 4 -0.74 8.24 20.03
N ARG A 5 -0.83 9.50 19.58
CA ARG A 5 -0.68 9.89 18.16
C ARG A 5 0.73 9.65 17.61
N GLU A 6 1.72 9.51 18.48
CA GLU A 6 3.09 9.19 18.07
C GLU A 6 3.28 7.69 17.74
N HIS A 7 2.31 6.85 18.13
CA HIS A 7 2.38 5.39 18.05
C HIS A 7 1.31 4.76 17.15
N ILE A 8 0.40 5.54 16.58
CA ILE A 8 -0.67 5.04 15.71
C ILE A 8 -0.61 5.73 14.35
N HIS A 9 -0.99 5.00 13.31
CA HIS A 9 -1.29 5.55 12.00
C HIS A 9 -2.81 5.53 11.78
N VAL A 10 -3.35 6.61 11.23
CA VAL A 10 -4.78 6.76 10.99
C VAL A 10 -5.06 6.50 9.52
N HIS A 11 -5.96 5.55 9.24
CA HIS A 11 -6.40 5.23 7.90
C HIS A 11 -6.94 6.48 7.18
N ALA A 12 -6.41 6.74 5.98
CA ALA A 12 -6.70 7.95 5.23
C ALA A 12 -6.67 7.66 3.71
N PRO A 13 -7.83 7.55 3.05
CA PRO A 13 -7.89 7.42 1.60
C PRO A 13 -7.21 8.58 0.89
N PHE A 14 -6.36 8.29 -0.10
CA PHE A 14 -5.57 9.29 -0.81
C PHE A 14 -6.45 10.43 -1.38
N TYR A 15 -7.60 10.10 -1.96
CA TYR A 15 -8.50 11.10 -2.53
C TYR A 15 -9.03 12.08 -1.47
N LEU A 16 -9.32 11.63 -0.24
CA LEU A 16 -9.77 12.49 0.87
C LEU A 16 -8.66 13.36 1.41
N LEU A 17 -7.44 12.81 1.53
CA LEU A 17 -6.25 13.58 1.90
C LEU A 17 -6.04 14.73 0.93
N LYS A 18 -5.98 14.42 -0.37
CA LYS A 18 -5.78 15.39 -1.43
C LYS A 18 -6.90 16.44 -1.49
N ALA A 19 -8.16 16.01 -1.35
CA ALA A 19 -9.31 16.90 -1.52
C ALA A 19 -9.48 17.89 -0.36
N SER A 20 -9.27 17.45 0.89
CA SER A 20 -9.63 18.30 2.04
C SER A 20 -8.90 18.01 3.36
N HIS A 21 -8.34 16.81 3.56
CA HIS A 21 -7.85 16.42 4.89
C HIS A 21 -6.36 16.71 5.12
N LEU A 22 -5.56 16.93 4.06
CA LEU A 22 -4.12 17.17 4.21
C LEU A 22 -3.79 18.32 5.20
N PRO A 23 -4.40 19.53 5.12
CA PRO A 23 -4.10 20.60 6.08
C PRO A 23 -4.40 20.22 7.54
N PHE A 24 -5.44 19.42 7.77
CA PHE A 24 -5.78 18.92 9.09
C PHE A 24 -4.74 17.94 9.61
N PHE A 25 -4.32 16.95 8.80
CA PHE A 25 -3.30 15.99 9.19
C PHE A 25 -1.96 16.66 9.52
N ILE A 26 -1.54 17.65 8.72
CA ILE A 26 -0.31 18.40 8.95
C ILE A 26 -0.39 19.22 10.26
N ARG A 27 -1.46 20.00 10.43
CA ARG A 27 -1.64 20.86 11.62
C ARG A 27 -1.69 20.05 12.91
N GLU A 28 -2.42 18.94 12.90
CA GLU A 28 -2.62 18.09 14.08
C GLU A 28 -1.52 17.04 14.28
N ARG A 29 -0.51 17.01 13.39
CA ARG A 29 0.60 16.06 13.34
C ARG A 29 0.15 14.59 13.38
N ILE A 30 -0.92 14.28 12.64
CA ILE A 30 -1.46 12.92 12.56
C ILE A 30 -0.64 12.11 11.55
N GLN A 31 -0.12 10.95 11.97
CA GLN A 31 0.57 10.00 11.08
C GLN A 31 -0.46 9.27 10.23
N PRO A 32 -0.45 9.38 8.88
CA PRO A 32 -1.41 8.68 8.06
C PRO A 32 -0.97 7.25 7.72
N GLU A 33 -1.96 6.37 7.62
CA GLU A 33 -1.90 5.20 6.74
C GLU A 33 -2.66 5.53 5.46
N ILE A 34 -1.95 5.84 4.38
CA ILE A 34 -2.54 6.31 3.14
C ILE A 34 -3.00 5.13 2.30
N SER A 35 -4.30 5.01 2.05
CA SER A 35 -4.85 3.93 1.22
C SER A 35 -5.08 4.37 -0.23
N PHE A 36 -4.82 3.45 -1.15
CA PHE A 36 -4.94 3.64 -2.59
C PHE A 36 -5.88 2.59 -3.19
N GLY A 37 -6.84 3.02 -3.99
CA GLY A 37 -7.64 2.15 -4.86
C GLY A 37 -7.18 2.22 -6.31
N ALA A 38 -7.75 1.36 -7.15
CA ALA A 38 -7.45 1.34 -8.58
C ALA A 38 -7.82 2.66 -9.27
N THR A 39 -8.97 3.23 -8.90
CA THR A 39 -9.44 4.50 -9.48
C THR A 39 -8.49 5.65 -9.18
N GLU A 40 -7.96 5.74 -7.96
CA GLU A 40 -7.00 6.78 -7.59
C GLU A 40 -5.70 6.65 -8.36
N LEU A 41 -5.17 5.42 -8.49
CA LEU A 41 -3.94 5.16 -9.24
C LEU A 41 -4.08 5.45 -10.74
N ASP A 42 -5.29 5.31 -11.30
CA ASP A 42 -5.55 5.58 -12.72
C ASP A 42 -5.90 7.06 -12.98
N SER A 43 -6.48 7.76 -12.01
CA SER A 43 -7.05 9.11 -12.22
C SER A 43 -6.14 10.25 -11.80
N PHE A 44 -5.24 10.03 -10.85
CA PHE A 44 -4.31 11.06 -10.37
C PHE A 44 -2.96 10.98 -11.07
N GLY A 45 -2.35 12.15 -11.30
CA GLY A 45 -1.01 12.22 -11.88
C GLY A 45 0.07 12.01 -10.81
N LYS A 46 1.28 11.64 -11.25
CA LYS A 46 2.48 11.56 -10.39
C LYS A 46 2.67 12.79 -9.50
N GLU A 47 2.30 13.96 -10.03
CA GLU A 47 2.42 15.24 -9.36
C GLU A 47 1.47 15.42 -8.18
N ASP A 48 0.26 14.84 -8.26
CA ASP A 48 -0.69 14.85 -7.17
C ASP A 48 -0.14 14.04 -5.98
N PHE A 49 0.44 12.87 -6.25
CA PHE A 49 1.08 12.03 -5.24
C PHE A 49 2.29 12.73 -4.63
N ARG A 50 3.16 13.33 -5.46
CA ARG A 50 4.36 14.05 -5.03
C ARG A 50 4.02 15.17 -4.04
N ARG A 51 3.00 15.99 -4.34
CA ARG A 51 2.59 17.09 -3.45
C ARG A 51 2.15 16.62 -2.07
N VAL A 52 1.40 15.52 -2.00
CA VAL A 52 0.96 14.95 -0.71
C VAL A 52 2.15 14.35 0.04
N GLY A 53 3.01 13.58 -0.65
CA GLY A 53 4.21 13.00 -0.06
C GLY A 53 5.16 14.05 0.51
N GLU A 54 5.47 15.09 -0.27
CA GLU A 54 6.34 16.19 0.18
C GLU A 54 5.77 16.92 1.39
N ALA A 55 4.47 17.19 1.44
CA ALA A 55 3.86 17.84 2.59
C ALA A 55 4.09 17.08 3.92
N PHE A 56 4.01 15.74 3.89
CA PHE A 56 4.31 14.92 5.06
C PHE A 56 5.80 14.83 5.37
N LEU A 57 6.65 14.72 4.34
CA LEU A 57 8.11 14.70 4.48
C LEU A 57 8.64 16.01 5.09
N GLU A 58 8.21 17.16 4.57
CA GLU A 58 8.59 18.49 5.07
C GLU A 58 8.11 18.72 6.51
N ALA A 59 6.93 18.20 6.87
CA ALA A 59 6.39 18.28 8.23
C ALA A 59 7.06 17.30 9.21
N GLY A 60 7.90 16.38 8.72
CA GLY A 60 8.53 15.31 9.49
C GLY A 60 7.49 14.36 10.11
N ILE A 61 6.39 14.11 9.41
CA ILE A 61 5.31 13.23 9.86
C ILE A 61 5.48 11.85 9.19
N PRO A 62 5.65 10.77 9.96
CA PRO A 62 5.75 9.42 9.42
C PRO A 62 4.50 9.01 8.64
N VAL A 63 4.71 8.27 7.56
CA VAL A 63 3.66 7.75 6.68
C VAL A 63 3.79 6.22 6.58
N THR A 64 2.66 5.54 6.52
CA THR A 64 2.53 4.16 6.03
C THR A 64 1.57 4.16 4.85
N LEU A 65 1.66 3.18 3.96
CA LEU A 65 0.71 3.03 2.85
C LEU A 65 -0.08 1.73 3.00
N HIS A 66 -1.28 1.73 2.44
CA HIS A 66 -2.10 0.55 2.27
C HIS A 66 -2.35 0.33 0.78
N ALA A 67 -1.95 -0.84 0.29
CA ALA A 67 -2.05 -1.20 -1.11
C ALA A 67 -3.49 -1.38 -1.57
N PRO A 68 -3.77 -1.20 -2.88
CA PRO A 68 -5.03 -1.64 -3.45
C PRO A 68 -5.18 -3.15 -3.25
N PHE A 69 -6.38 -3.60 -2.93
CA PHE A 69 -6.65 -5.01 -2.62
C PHE A 69 -7.91 -5.55 -3.30
N MET A 70 -8.89 -4.68 -3.58
CA MET A 70 -10.15 -5.07 -4.23
C MET A 70 -9.87 -5.80 -5.54
N ASP A 71 -10.42 -7.01 -5.67
CA ASP A 71 -10.25 -7.95 -6.78
C ASP A 71 -8.82 -8.46 -7.04
N LEU A 72 -7.81 -7.96 -6.32
CA LEU A 72 -6.42 -8.37 -6.52
C LEU A 72 -6.15 -9.72 -5.83
N ARG A 73 -5.48 -10.60 -6.56
CA ARG A 73 -5.11 -11.96 -6.13
C ARG A 73 -3.64 -12.24 -6.49
N PRO A 74 -2.67 -11.74 -5.70
CA PRO A 74 -1.24 -11.94 -5.98
C PRO A 74 -0.81 -13.42 -6.03
N GLY A 75 -1.52 -14.29 -5.29
CA GLY A 75 -1.31 -15.74 -5.32
C GLY A 75 -2.18 -16.51 -6.34
N ALA A 76 -2.94 -15.84 -7.22
CA ALA A 76 -3.89 -16.50 -8.11
C ALA A 76 -3.27 -17.66 -8.91
N VAL A 77 -4.06 -18.72 -9.10
CA VAL A 77 -3.70 -19.85 -9.98
C VAL A 77 -3.74 -19.42 -11.44
N ASP A 78 -4.74 -18.63 -11.83
CA ASP A 78 -4.81 -18.01 -13.15
C ASP A 78 -3.65 -16.99 -13.32
N PRO A 79 -2.74 -17.21 -14.29
CA PRO A 79 -1.60 -16.34 -14.48
C PRO A 79 -1.98 -14.92 -14.92
N ARG A 80 -3.08 -14.71 -15.66
CA ARG A 80 -3.50 -13.37 -16.10
C ARG A 80 -4.05 -12.54 -14.95
N ILE A 81 -4.81 -13.17 -14.04
CA ILE A 81 -5.27 -12.52 -12.81
C ILE A 81 -4.09 -12.17 -11.92
N ARG A 82 -3.12 -13.08 -11.80
CA ARG A 82 -1.89 -12.83 -11.03
C ARG A 82 -1.10 -11.66 -11.62
N GLU A 83 -0.88 -11.64 -12.93
CA GLU A 83 -0.18 -10.56 -13.64
C GLU A 83 -0.86 -9.20 -13.41
N ALA A 84 -2.17 -9.10 -13.65
CA ALA A 84 -2.92 -7.87 -13.44
C ALA A 84 -2.85 -7.39 -11.97
N SER A 85 -2.86 -8.33 -11.01
CA SER A 85 -2.70 -8.01 -9.59
C SER A 85 -1.32 -7.44 -9.28
N LEU A 86 -0.27 -8.06 -9.84
CA LEU A 86 1.11 -7.61 -9.65
C LEU A 86 1.36 -6.25 -10.31
N ASP A 87 0.81 -6.01 -11.49
CA ASP A 87 0.93 -4.72 -12.17
C ASP A 87 0.29 -3.59 -11.35
N ARG A 88 -0.88 -3.84 -10.78
CA ARG A 88 -1.54 -2.86 -9.91
C ARG A 88 -0.74 -2.58 -8.63
N LEU A 89 -0.16 -3.62 -8.03
CA LEU A 89 0.73 -3.43 -6.87
C LEU A 89 2.01 -2.67 -7.27
N ARG A 90 2.64 -2.99 -8.40
CA ARG A 90 3.83 -2.29 -8.92
C ARG A 90 3.60 -0.80 -9.07
N GLN A 91 2.45 -0.37 -9.60
CA GLN A 91 2.12 1.05 -9.69
C GLN A 91 2.20 1.77 -8.34
N LEU A 92 1.78 1.13 -7.25
CA LEU A 92 1.92 1.73 -5.92
C LEU A 92 3.38 1.71 -5.44
N PHE A 93 4.10 0.60 -5.64
CA PHE A 93 5.51 0.51 -5.28
C PHE A 93 6.37 1.56 -6.02
N ASP A 94 6.06 1.86 -7.28
CA ASP A 94 6.70 2.92 -8.07
C ASP A 94 6.46 4.33 -7.49
N LEU A 95 5.37 4.51 -6.74
CA LEU A 95 5.03 5.76 -6.04
C LEU A 95 5.63 5.82 -4.63
N ALA A 96 5.99 4.69 -4.02
CA ALA A 96 6.51 4.62 -2.66
C ALA A 96 7.68 5.58 -2.38
N PRO A 97 8.66 5.80 -3.30
CA PRO A 97 9.74 6.77 -3.08
C PRO A 97 9.27 8.21 -2.82
N LEU A 98 8.08 8.59 -3.32
CA LEU A 98 7.50 9.94 -3.12
C LEU A 98 7.03 10.15 -1.68
N PHE A 99 6.70 9.07 -0.97
CA PHE A 99 6.19 9.12 0.40
C PHE A 99 7.24 8.68 1.43
N ARG A 100 8.25 7.91 1.02
CA ARG A 100 9.22 7.21 1.89
C ARG A 100 8.53 6.55 3.11
N PRO A 101 7.56 5.66 2.86
CA PRO A 101 6.75 5.10 3.93
C PRO A 101 7.56 4.13 4.79
N ARG A 102 7.16 3.96 6.05
CA ARG A 102 7.74 2.94 6.94
C ARG A 102 7.31 1.53 6.56
N SER A 103 6.09 1.39 6.07
CA SER A 103 5.53 0.12 5.62
C SER A 103 4.50 0.28 4.52
N ILE A 104 4.35 -0.77 3.72
CA ILE A 104 3.20 -0.97 2.84
C ILE A 104 2.45 -2.21 3.32
N VAL A 105 1.18 -2.03 3.67
CA VAL A 105 0.26 -3.14 3.97
C VAL A 105 -0.32 -3.66 2.67
N CYS A 106 -0.28 -4.98 2.49
CA CYS A 106 -0.75 -5.68 1.30
C CYS A 106 -1.63 -6.87 1.69
N HIS A 107 -2.62 -7.19 0.86
CA HIS A 107 -3.51 -8.33 1.07
C HIS A 107 -3.07 -9.50 0.17
N PRO A 108 -2.79 -10.69 0.72
CA PRO A 108 -2.48 -11.88 -0.06
C PRO A 108 -3.73 -12.48 -0.72
N SER A 109 -4.91 -12.21 -0.16
CA SER A 109 -6.21 -12.62 -0.71
C SER A 109 -6.35 -14.14 -0.88
N PHE A 110 -5.91 -14.92 0.12
CA PHE A 110 -6.24 -16.33 0.20
C PHE A 110 -7.70 -16.53 0.59
N ASP A 111 -8.37 -17.51 0.02
CA ASP A 111 -9.68 -17.95 0.50
C ASP A 111 -9.79 -19.47 0.28
N SER A 112 -9.92 -20.21 1.38
CA SER A 112 -9.98 -21.68 1.39
C SER A 112 -11.19 -22.23 0.64
N ARG A 113 -12.24 -21.42 0.45
CA ARG A 113 -13.43 -21.79 -0.35
C ARG A 113 -13.16 -21.76 -1.85
N TYR A 114 -12.22 -20.93 -2.31
CA TYR A 114 -11.83 -20.84 -3.72
C TYR A 114 -10.65 -21.76 -4.07
N TYR A 115 -9.69 -21.91 -3.16
CA TYR A 115 -8.44 -22.66 -3.41
C TYR A 115 -8.42 -24.07 -2.82
N VAL A 116 -9.57 -24.75 -2.76
CA VAL A 116 -9.77 -26.04 -2.08
C VAL A 116 -8.70 -27.10 -2.41
N SER A 117 -8.39 -27.30 -3.69
CA SER A 117 -7.38 -28.27 -4.15
C SER A 117 -6.10 -27.61 -4.66
N SER A 118 -6.00 -26.29 -4.53
CA SER A 118 -4.96 -25.48 -5.17
C SER A 118 -4.16 -24.64 -4.16
N GLU A 119 -4.34 -24.86 -2.85
CA GLU A 119 -3.67 -24.14 -1.78
C GLU A 119 -2.15 -24.12 -1.94
N ARG A 120 -1.53 -25.28 -2.21
CA ARG A 120 -0.08 -25.38 -2.43
C ARG A 120 0.38 -24.51 -3.59
N GLN A 121 -0.34 -24.54 -4.70
CA GLN A 121 -0.03 -23.74 -5.89
C GLN A 121 -0.23 -22.25 -5.62
N TRP A 122 -1.29 -21.87 -4.91
CA TRP A 122 -1.54 -20.49 -4.50
C TRP A 122 -0.42 -19.98 -3.59
N LEU A 123 0.03 -20.79 -2.63
CA LEU A 123 1.10 -20.42 -1.71
C LEU A 123 2.43 -20.20 -2.45
N GLU A 124 2.79 -21.11 -3.36
CA GLU A 124 3.98 -20.96 -4.21
C GLU A 124 3.93 -19.67 -5.05
N ASN A 125 2.77 -19.37 -5.64
CA ASN A 125 2.55 -18.15 -6.42
C ASN A 125 2.62 -16.90 -5.54
N SER A 126 2.02 -16.92 -4.36
CA SER A 126 2.00 -15.81 -3.40
C SER A 126 3.42 -15.51 -2.91
N VAL A 127 4.20 -16.53 -2.53
CA VAL A 127 5.60 -16.34 -2.15
C VAL A 127 6.42 -15.76 -3.30
N ALA A 128 6.22 -16.23 -4.54
CA ALA A 128 6.91 -15.69 -5.71
C ALA A 128 6.54 -14.23 -5.98
N ALA A 129 5.25 -13.87 -5.83
CA ALA A 129 4.76 -12.50 -5.94
C ALA A 129 5.48 -11.54 -4.98
N TRP A 130 5.49 -11.85 -3.68
CA TRP A 130 6.10 -10.98 -2.67
C TRP A 130 7.62 -10.89 -2.80
N LYS A 131 8.28 -11.99 -3.18
CA LYS A 131 9.72 -11.97 -3.52
C LYS A 131 10.05 -10.98 -4.63
N GLY A 132 9.14 -10.79 -5.59
CA GLY A 132 9.30 -9.80 -6.66
C GLY A 132 9.35 -8.35 -6.18
N PHE A 133 8.81 -8.05 -4.99
CA PHE A 133 8.81 -6.69 -4.42
C PHE A 133 9.95 -6.47 -3.40
N LEU A 134 10.70 -7.51 -3.02
CA LEU A 134 11.80 -7.38 -2.07
C LEU A 134 12.89 -6.39 -2.53
N PRO A 135 13.30 -6.33 -3.81
CA PRO A 135 14.31 -5.36 -4.24
C PRO A 135 13.90 -3.90 -3.98
N ALA A 136 12.63 -3.56 -4.30
CA ALA A 136 12.09 -2.23 -4.03
C ALA A 136 11.96 -1.96 -2.52
N ALA A 137 11.65 -3.00 -1.73
CA ALA A 137 11.57 -2.88 -0.28
C ALA A 137 12.95 -2.63 0.36
N GLU A 138 13.98 -3.34 -0.10
CA GLU A 138 15.36 -3.18 0.34
C GLU A 138 15.92 -1.80 -0.02
N GLU A 139 15.67 -1.32 -1.25
CA GLU A 139 16.12 0.01 -1.70
C GLU A 139 15.55 1.15 -0.83
N LEU A 140 14.33 0.98 -0.33
CA LEU A 140 13.61 2.00 0.42
C LEU A 140 13.63 1.83 1.95
N ASP A 141 14.34 0.80 2.47
CA ASP A 141 14.26 0.38 3.89
C ASP A 141 12.80 0.21 4.36
N LEU A 142 12.01 -0.46 3.51
CA LEU A 142 10.57 -0.57 3.63
C LEU A 142 10.14 -1.93 4.16
N MET A 143 9.21 -1.95 5.12
CA MET A 143 8.54 -3.17 5.54
C MET A 143 7.31 -3.48 4.67
N ILE A 144 7.24 -4.67 4.07
CA ILE A 144 6.00 -5.20 3.48
C ILE A 144 5.27 -6.00 4.55
N ALA A 145 4.07 -5.54 4.93
CA ALA A 145 3.19 -6.24 5.86
C ALA A 145 2.09 -6.98 5.09
N LEU A 146 1.91 -8.27 5.34
CA LEU A 146 0.82 -9.04 4.76
C LEU A 146 -0.33 -9.13 5.78
N GLU A 147 -1.42 -8.40 5.50
CA GLU A 147 -2.61 -8.43 6.35
C GLU A 147 -3.46 -9.66 6.05
N ASN A 148 -3.85 -10.38 7.10
CA ASN A 148 -4.78 -11.51 6.97
C ASN A 148 -6.22 -11.00 6.84
N VAL A 149 -6.91 -11.41 5.77
CA VAL A 149 -8.32 -11.09 5.47
C VAL A 149 -9.13 -12.33 5.14
#